data_AF-A0A7W4UJR3-F1
#
_entry.id   AF-A0A7W4UJR3-F1
#
_cell.length_a   1.000
_cell.length_b   1.000
_cell.length_c   1.000
_cell.angle_alpha   90.00
_cell.angle_beta   90.00
_cell.angle_gamma   90.00
#
_symmetry.space_group_name_H-M   'P 1'
#
loop_
_entity.id
_entity.type
_entity.pdbx_description
1 polymer ?
#
loop_
_entity_poly.entity_id
_entity_poly.type
_entity_poly.pdbx_seq_one_letter_code
_entity_poly.pdbx_strand_id
1 'polypeptide(L)'
;MQRTTPRLAVAGLVLTALLAACSPVAGPGPTPSSPTGGTVPEREPEVAETPAPPTAADVRATGTPVPSGALTLVVRADLETGTVTVEPQPDGSVAATVPVWARTTPPALAASVAAPEGTAFEPQVDGSVVLRDAGGAFVGGLAPVTATSEDDARLRATFDVVAPDLLTVSVSPGLPGGTFDAPASARVWFGTAVLESAEWGEREGGRSLAVDPTPWARAGGLAAQDGTWAAVVAQEPEADSTTMRDQFLCHAVGAPDKDTWNLEPWRPDAGSLATLAARCNPE
;
A
#
# COMPACT_ATOMS: atom_id res chain seq x y z
N MET A 1 -60.45 -12.10 10.14
CA MET A 1 -59.71 -12.35 11.38
C MET A 1 -58.33 -11.71 11.25
N GLN A 2 -58.16 -10.55 11.89
CA GLN A 2 -56.93 -9.76 11.88
C GLN A 2 -55.89 -10.41 12.81
N ARG A 3 -54.63 -10.51 12.39
CA ARG A 3 -53.49 -10.75 13.28
C ARG A 3 -52.42 -9.70 13.02
N THR A 4 -52.19 -8.91 14.07
CA THR A 4 -51.34 -7.74 14.19
C THR A 4 -49.88 -8.12 14.44
N THR A 5 -48.97 -7.45 13.74
CA THR A 5 -47.52 -7.39 14.00
C THR A 5 -47.19 -6.44 15.17
N PRO A 6 -46.21 -6.74 16.05
CA PRO A 6 -45.71 -5.77 17.01
C PRO A 6 -44.56 -4.94 16.42
N ARG A 7 -44.67 -3.62 16.57
CA ARG A 7 -43.62 -2.61 16.32
C ARG A 7 -42.75 -2.48 17.57
N LEU A 8 -41.43 -2.66 17.42
CA LEU A 8 -40.45 -2.32 18.46
C LEU A 8 -40.08 -0.84 18.35
N ALA A 9 -40.26 -0.12 19.44
CA ALA A 9 -40.05 1.31 19.57
C ALA A 9 -38.56 1.62 19.78
N VAL A 10 -38.08 2.62 19.04
CA VAL A 10 -36.76 3.26 19.18
C VAL A 10 -36.86 4.29 20.31
N ALA A 11 -36.05 4.15 21.35
CA ALA A 11 -35.88 5.18 22.39
C ALA A 11 -34.56 5.91 22.14
N GLY A 12 -34.65 7.17 21.70
CA GLY A 12 -33.54 8.09 21.61
C GLY A 12 -33.23 8.71 22.96
N LEU A 13 -31.94 8.83 23.29
CA LEU A 13 -31.47 9.58 24.44
C LEU A 13 -30.72 10.83 23.94
N VAL A 14 -31.33 11.98 24.16
CA VAL A 14 -30.75 13.32 23.98
C VAL A 14 -30.08 13.71 25.30
N LEU A 15 -28.82 14.12 25.27
CA LEU A 15 -28.15 14.73 26.43
C LEU A 15 -27.57 16.09 26.02
N THR A 16 -28.23 17.16 26.49
CA THR A 16 -27.77 18.55 26.38
C THR A 16 -27.31 19.07 27.74
N ALA A 17 -26.04 19.52 27.75
CA ALA A 17 -25.42 20.66 28.45
C ALA A 17 -25.61 20.87 29.96
N LEU A 18 -24.49 21.22 30.63
CA LEU A 18 -24.37 22.43 31.48
C LEU A 18 -22.91 22.71 31.85
N LEU A 19 -22.44 23.91 31.51
CA LEU A 19 -21.22 24.57 31.97
C LEU A 19 -21.42 25.09 33.40
N ALA A 20 -20.42 24.92 34.27
CA ALA A 20 -20.27 25.73 35.48
C ALA A 20 -18.79 25.86 35.87
N ALA A 21 -18.29 27.10 35.77
CA ALA A 21 -17.00 27.53 36.27
C ALA A 21 -17.08 27.83 37.77
N CYS A 22 -16.05 27.47 38.54
CA CYS A 22 -15.76 28.04 39.86
C CYS A 22 -14.26 27.88 40.17
N SER A 23 -13.53 29.00 40.25
CA SER A 23 -12.17 29.08 40.78
C SER A 23 -12.18 29.20 42.31
N PRO A 24 -11.18 28.66 43.03
CA PRO A 24 -10.90 29.09 44.38
C PRO A 24 -9.61 29.93 44.50
N VAL A 25 -9.81 31.05 45.19
CA VAL A 25 -8.94 32.00 45.89
C VAL A 25 -7.57 31.48 46.34
N ALA A 26 -6.53 32.28 46.05
CA ALA A 26 -5.17 32.13 46.58
C ALA A 26 -5.04 32.72 48.00
N GLY A 27 -4.42 31.96 48.92
CA GLY A 27 -3.99 32.42 50.24
C GLY A 27 -2.52 32.87 50.26
N PRO A 28 -2.06 33.61 51.29
CA PRO A 28 -0.75 34.24 51.28
C PRO A 28 0.38 33.34 51.82
N GLY A 29 1.52 33.33 51.09
CA GLY A 29 2.91 33.29 51.59
C GLY A 29 3.45 31.99 52.20
N PRO A 30 4.65 31.55 51.78
CA PRO A 30 5.84 31.96 52.56
C PRO A 30 6.91 32.68 51.71
N THR A 31 7.66 33.53 52.39
CA THR A 31 8.80 34.32 51.88
C THR A 31 9.90 33.46 51.24
N PRO A 32 10.38 33.80 50.03
CA PRO A 32 11.58 33.21 49.48
C PRO A 32 12.84 33.94 49.98
N SER A 33 13.82 33.16 50.46
CA SER A 33 15.18 33.63 50.71
C SER A 33 15.90 33.85 49.38
N SER A 34 16.51 35.02 49.20
CA SER A 34 17.34 35.35 48.03
C SER A 34 18.66 34.58 48.04
N PRO A 35 19.06 33.90 46.94
CA PRO A 35 20.45 33.66 46.65
C PRO A 35 21.00 34.76 45.72
N THR A 36 22.20 35.22 46.07
CA THR A 36 23.02 36.21 45.37
C THR A 36 23.21 35.84 43.90
N GLY A 37 22.86 36.77 43.01
CA GLY A 37 22.99 36.62 41.56
C GLY A 37 24.45 36.55 41.10
N GLY A 38 24.82 35.43 40.48
CA GLY A 38 25.88 35.37 39.49
C GLY A 38 25.25 35.37 38.11
N THR A 39 25.47 36.42 37.33
CA THR A 39 24.97 36.54 35.95
C THR A 39 25.78 35.61 35.05
N VAL A 40 25.31 34.38 34.88
CA VAL A 40 25.68 33.54 33.74
C VAL A 40 24.85 34.04 32.56
N PRO A 41 25.44 34.40 31.41
CA PRO A 41 24.63 34.72 30.24
C PRO A 41 23.80 33.48 29.87
N GLU A 42 22.49 33.61 30.02
CA GLU A 42 21.51 32.61 29.60
C GLU A 42 21.59 32.52 28.08
N ARG A 43 22.29 31.48 27.60
CA ARG A 43 22.37 31.16 26.19
C ARG A 43 20.99 30.61 25.83
N GLU A 44 20.19 31.41 25.12
CA GLU A 44 18.91 30.98 24.57
C GLU A 44 19.12 29.64 23.85
N PRO A 45 18.36 28.57 24.20
CA PRO A 45 18.53 27.29 23.54
C PRO A 45 18.19 27.50 22.07
N GLU A 46 19.20 27.31 21.22
CA GLU A 46 19.04 27.25 19.78
C GLU A 46 18.08 26.09 19.49
N VAL A 47 16.82 26.43 19.18
CA VAL A 47 15.82 25.46 18.77
C VAL A 47 16.31 24.90 17.44
N ALA A 48 16.93 23.73 17.47
CA ALA A 48 17.30 23.02 16.26
C ALA A 48 16.03 22.90 15.40
N GLU A 49 16.01 23.58 14.25
CA GLU A 49 14.92 23.44 13.30
C GLU A 49 14.81 21.97 12.93
N THR A 50 13.63 21.40 13.12
CA THR A 50 13.36 20.04 12.66
C THR A 50 13.57 20.03 11.14
N PRO A 51 14.43 19.16 10.59
CA PRO A 51 14.66 19.11 9.16
C PRO A 51 13.34 18.96 8.41
N ALA A 52 13.17 19.71 7.32
CA ALA A 52 12.01 19.55 6.46
C ALA A 52 11.91 18.10 5.94
N PRO A 53 10.69 17.55 5.76
CA PRO A 53 10.55 16.25 5.12
C PRO A 53 11.13 16.31 3.70
N PRO A 54 11.69 15.19 3.22
CA PRO A 54 12.30 15.15 1.90
C PRO A 54 11.31 15.39 0.77
N THR A 55 11.77 16.02 -0.30
CA THR A 55 11.03 16.06 -1.56
C THR A 55 11.34 14.83 -2.41
N ALA A 56 10.52 14.56 -3.44
CA ALA A 56 10.80 13.51 -4.42
C ALA A 56 12.16 13.73 -5.12
N ALA A 57 12.53 14.99 -5.39
CA ALA A 57 13.82 15.34 -5.96
C ALA A 57 14.98 14.96 -5.03
N ASP A 58 14.85 15.20 -3.72
CA ASP A 58 15.85 14.81 -2.73
C ASP A 58 16.01 13.29 -2.68
N VAL A 59 14.90 12.54 -2.70
CA VAL A 59 14.91 11.08 -2.72
C VAL A 59 15.57 10.56 -4.00
N ARG A 60 15.25 11.11 -5.17
CA ARG A 60 15.90 10.75 -6.44
C ARG A 60 17.41 11.01 -6.42
N ALA A 61 17.84 12.11 -5.79
CA ALA A 61 19.25 12.50 -5.75
C ALA A 61 20.09 11.66 -4.77
N THR A 62 19.49 11.10 -3.73
CA THR A 62 20.21 10.47 -2.60
C THR A 62 19.87 9.01 -2.35
N GLY A 63 18.80 8.49 -2.95
CA GLY A 63 18.35 7.11 -2.77
C GLY A 63 18.98 6.10 -3.73
N THR A 64 18.59 4.86 -3.55
CA THR A 64 19.00 3.71 -4.37
C THR A 64 18.05 3.53 -5.56
N PRO A 65 18.55 3.51 -6.81
CA PRO A 65 17.74 3.22 -7.99
C PRO A 65 17.21 1.78 -8.00
N VAL A 66 15.96 1.61 -8.39
CA VAL A 66 15.23 0.33 -8.52
C VAL A 66 14.64 0.26 -9.94
N PRO A 67 15.40 -0.22 -10.93
CA PRO A 67 14.98 -0.23 -12.33
C PRO A 67 14.09 -1.43 -12.65
N SER A 68 12.90 -1.23 -13.24
CA SER A 68 12.09 -2.30 -13.82
C SER A 68 11.65 -1.88 -15.22
N GLY A 69 12.02 -2.68 -16.24
CA GLY A 69 11.81 -2.30 -17.64
C GLY A 69 12.48 -0.97 -17.98
N ALA A 70 11.70 -0.05 -18.56
CA ALA A 70 12.16 1.30 -18.93
C ALA A 70 12.06 2.32 -17.78
N LEU A 71 11.48 1.95 -16.64
CA LEU A 71 11.23 2.86 -15.52
C LEU A 71 12.23 2.61 -14.38
N THR A 72 12.59 3.67 -13.68
CA THR A 72 13.43 3.59 -12.49
C THR A 72 12.79 4.37 -11.36
N LEU A 73 12.35 3.63 -10.35
CA LEU A 73 11.90 4.17 -9.07
C LEU A 73 13.13 4.35 -8.16
N VAL A 74 13.08 5.26 -7.19
CA VAL A 74 14.20 5.50 -6.27
C VAL A 74 13.73 5.31 -4.84
N VAL A 75 14.42 4.47 -4.08
CA VAL A 75 14.11 4.16 -2.67
C VAL A 75 15.23 4.68 -1.78
N ARG A 76 14.89 5.52 -0.80
CA ARG A 76 15.84 6.01 0.20
C ARG A 76 15.40 5.55 1.59
N ALA A 77 16.30 4.86 2.29
CA ALA A 77 16.07 4.54 3.70
C ALA A 77 16.07 5.84 4.54
N ASP A 78 15.07 6.02 5.39
CA ASP A 78 14.93 7.21 6.25
C ASP A 78 15.40 6.97 7.69
N LEU A 79 15.70 5.73 8.06
CA LEU A 79 16.38 5.38 9.32
C LEU A 79 17.87 5.20 9.06
N GLU A 80 18.72 5.89 9.84
CA GLU A 80 20.17 5.88 9.63
C GLU A 80 20.80 4.47 9.80
N THR A 81 21.81 4.22 8.95
CA THR A 81 22.78 3.09 8.86
C THR A 81 22.46 1.91 7.94
N GLY A 82 21.28 1.86 7.33
CA GLY A 82 20.91 0.77 6.43
C GLY A 82 21.14 1.06 4.95
N THR A 83 21.74 0.13 4.20
CA THR A 83 21.79 0.20 2.72
C THR A 83 20.59 -0.53 2.14
N VAL A 84 19.84 0.12 1.25
CA VAL A 84 18.78 -0.54 0.47
C VAL A 84 19.44 -1.52 -0.50
N THR A 85 19.08 -2.80 -0.42
CA THR A 85 19.54 -3.82 -1.37
C THR A 85 18.49 -4.04 -2.45
N VAL A 86 18.94 -4.29 -3.68
CA VAL A 86 18.08 -4.40 -4.85
C VAL A 86 18.32 -5.75 -5.52
N GLU A 87 17.23 -6.49 -5.75
CA GLU A 87 17.25 -7.85 -6.29
C GLU A 87 16.34 -7.94 -7.53
N PRO A 88 16.92 -8.01 -8.74
CA PRO A 88 16.17 -8.28 -9.95
C PRO A 88 15.51 -9.67 -9.90
N GLN A 89 14.28 -9.75 -10.39
CA GLN A 89 13.51 -10.98 -10.50
C GLN A 89 13.51 -11.50 -11.95
N PRO A 90 13.27 -12.80 -12.19
CA PRO A 90 13.29 -13.38 -13.52
C PRO A 90 12.30 -12.75 -14.52
N ASP A 91 11.19 -12.20 -14.04
CA ASP A 91 10.14 -11.55 -14.82
C ASP A 91 10.40 -10.05 -15.10
N GLY A 92 11.59 -9.56 -14.77
CA GLY A 92 11.99 -8.16 -14.96
C GLY A 92 11.42 -7.19 -13.90
N SER A 93 10.65 -7.69 -12.93
CA SER A 93 10.34 -6.94 -11.71
C SER A 93 11.56 -6.88 -10.79
N VAL A 94 11.55 -5.99 -9.80
CA VAL A 94 12.68 -5.79 -8.88
C VAL A 94 12.18 -5.59 -7.46
N ALA A 95 12.77 -6.35 -6.53
CA ALA A 95 12.54 -6.21 -5.11
C ALA A 95 13.63 -5.36 -4.48
N ALA A 96 13.25 -4.31 -3.75
CA ALA A 96 14.13 -3.53 -2.90
C ALA A 96 13.86 -3.86 -1.43
N THR A 97 14.90 -4.23 -0.71
CA THR A 97 14.83 -4.53 0.72
C THR A 97 15.35 -3.33 1.51
N VAL A 98 14.46 -2.73 2.30
CA VAL A 98 14.73 -1.59 3.17
C VAL A 98 14.92 -2.09 4.60
N PRO A 99 16.09 -1.91 5.23
CA PRO A 99 16.29 -2.26 6.63
C PRO A 99 15.50 -1.35 7.57
N VAL A 100 14.96 -1.92 8.65
CA VAL A 100 14.18 -1.23 9.68
C VAL A 100 14.74 -1.60 11.04
N TRP A 101 15.33 -0.64 11.75
CA TRP A 101 15.91 -0.90 13.08
C TRP A 101 14.93 -0.59 14.21
N ALA A 102 15.05 -1.36 15.29
CA ALA A 102 14.25 -1.27 16.51
C ALA A 102 14.48 0.03 17.31
N ARG A 103 13.44 0.47 18.05
CA ARG A 103 13.40 1.67 18.93
C ARG A 103 12.98 3.00 18.28
N THR A 104 12.29 2.97 17.15
CA THR A 104 11.47 4.12 16.71
C THR A 104 10.10 4.04 17.37
N THR A 105 9.52 5.19 17.77
CA THR A 105 8.11 5.22 18.20
C THR A 105 7.25 4.81 17.01
N PRO A 106 6.46 3.73 17.07
CA PRO A 106 5.67 3.30 15.93
C PRO A 106 4.63 4.37 15.51
N PRO A 107 4.35 4.53 14.21
CA PRO A 107 4.95 3.81 13.08
C PRO A 107 6.38 4.28 12.77
N ALA A 108 7.26 3.33 12.48
CA ALA A 108 8.61 3.58 12.02
C ALA A 108 8.57 3.99 10.53
N LEU A 109 8.98 5.21 10.22
CA LEU A 109 9.20 5.63 8.83
C LEU A 109 10.46 4.94 8.29
N ALA A 110 10.29 3.86 7.54
CA ALA A 110 11.38 3.04 7.05
C ALA A 110 12.09 3.66 5.83
N ALA A 111 11.31 4.19 4.88
CA ALA A 111 11.84 4.75 3.65
C ALA A 111 10.90 5.77 3.02
N SER A 112 11.51 6.59 2.16
CA SER A 112 10.83 7.42 1.17
C SER A 112 11.09 6.86 -0.23
N VAL A 113 10.07 6.89 -1.07
CA VAL A 113 10.10 6.32 -2.41
C VAL A 113 9.62 7.35 -3.43
N ALA A 114 10.49 7.71 -4.37
CA ALA A 114 10.16 8.62 -5.45
C ALA A 114 9.81 7.87 -6.73
N ALA A 115 8.71 8.28 -7.36
CA ALA A 115 8.31 7.80 -8.67
C ALA A 115 9.31 8.26 -9.75
N PRO A 116 9.40 7.55 -10.89
CA PRO A 116 10.01 8.09 -12.11
C PRO A 116 9.41 9.47 -12.48
N GLU A 117 10.20 10.33 -13.10
CA GLU A 117 9.70 11.64 -13.56
C GLU A 117 8.52 11.47 -14.53
N GLY A 118 7.53 12.35 -14.42
CA GLY A 118 6.34 12.33 -15.28
C GLY A 118 5.31 11.24 -14.94
N THR A 119 5.50 10.52 -13.83
CA THR A 119 4.55 9.51 -13.34
C THR A 119 4.03 9.85 -11.95
N ALA A 120 2.90 9.27 -11.56
CA ALA A 120 2.25 9.49 -10.27
C ALA A 120 1.77 8.19 -9.63
N PHE A 121 1.85 8.13 -8.30
CA PHE A 121 1.34 7.05 -7.48
C PHE A 121 -0.17 7.18 -7.27
N GLU A 122 -0.89 6.08 -7.44
CA GLU A 122 -2.31 5.93 -7.17
C GLU A 122 -2.52 4.75 -6.21
N PRO A 123 -2.73 5.00 -4.90
CA PRO A 123 -2.82 3.95 -3.90
C PRO A 123 -4.12 3.15 -4.04
N GLN A 124 -4.03 1.84 -3.81
CA GLN A 124 -5.15 0.92 -3.87
C GLN A 124 -5.55 0.45 -2.47
N VAL A 125 -6.80 -0.01 -2.33
CA VAL A 125 -7.38 -0.40 -1.02
C VAL A 125 -6.73 -1.64 -0.40
N ASP A 126 -6.04 -2.45 -1.19
CA ASP A 126 -5.30 -3.63 -0.73
C ASP A 126 -3.84 -3.33 -0.34
N GLY A 127 -3.43 -2.06 -0.41
CA GLY A 127 -2.08 -1.61 -0.09
C GLY A 127 -1.08 -1.72 -1.25
N SER A 128 -1.51 -2.18 -2.44
CA SER A 128 -0.75 -2.01 -3.68
C SER A 128 -0.83 -0.56 -4.17
N VAL A 129 0.06 -0.16 -5.08
CA VAL A 129 0.09 1.20 -5.65
C VAL A 129 0.26 1.11 -7.16
N VAL A 130 -0.62 1.76 -7.92
CA VAL A 130 -0.47 1.90 -9.37
C VAL A 130 0.45 3.07 -9.67
N LEU A 131 1.29 2.93 -10.68
CA LEU A 131 2.04 4.02 -11.27
C LEU A 131 1.37 4.45 -12.59
N ARG A 132 0.91 5.70 -12.63
CA ARG A 132 0.23 6.31 -13.78
C ARG A 132 1.16 7.25 -14.53
N ASP A 133 1.05 7.30 -15.85
CA ASP A 133 1.64 8.40 -16.63
C ASP A 133 0.78 9.67 -16.58
N ALA A 134 1.24 10.73 -17.26
CA ALA A 134 0.49 11.99 -17.36
C ALA A 134 -0.89 11.87 -18.05
N GLY A 135 -1.12 10.80 -18.83
CA GLY A 135 -2.40 10.48 -19.46
C GLY A 135 -3.33 9.63 -18.57
N GLY A 136 -2.86 9.19 -17.39
CA GLY A 136 -3.59 8.29 -16.52
C GLY A 136 -3.52 6.82 -16.94
N ALA A 137 -2.65 6.45 -17.88
CA ALA A 137 -2.44 5.06 -18.26
C ALA A 137 -1.54 4.35 -17.23
N PHE A 138 -1.78 3.04 -17.03
CA PHE A 138 -0.89 2.18 -16.25
C PHE A 138 0.49 2.10 -16.92
N VAL A 139 1.55 2.34 -16.15
CA VAL A 139 2.94 2.14 -16.60
C VAL A 139 3.77 1.25 -15.67
N GLY A 140 3.20 0.87 -14.52
CA GLY A 140 3.82 -0.04 -13.56
C GLY A 140 3.09 0.01 -12.22
N GLY A 141 3.65 -0.64 -11.20
CA GLY A 141 3.10 -0.57 -9.86
C GLY A 141 4.01 -1.16 -8.78
N LEU A 142 3.57 -1.01 -7.55
CA LEU A 142 4.15 -1.65 -6.37
C LEU A 142 3.18 -2.70 -5.85
N ALA A 143 3.66 -3.93 -5.68
CA ALA A 143 2.93 -4.95 -4.93
C ALA A 143 2.77 -4.49 -3.47
N PRO A 144 1.77 -5.00 -2.72
CA PRO A 144 1.62 -4.66 -1.31
C PRO A 144 2.94 -4.85 -0.56
N VAL A 145 3.37 -3.81 0.16
CA VAL A 145 4.61 -3.86 0.93
C VAL A 145 4.52 -4.93 2.02
N THR A 146 5.56 -5.75 2.13
CA THR A 146 5.68 -6.73 3.21
C THR A 146 6.81 -6.33 4.14
N ALA A 147 6.71 -6.74 5.42
CA ALA A 147 7.81 -6.58 6.36
C ALA A 147 8.01 -7.86 7.18
N THR A 148 9.26 -8.21 7.42
CA THR A 148 9.70 -9.37 8.18
C THR A 148 10.63 -8.95 9.29
N SER A 149 10.54 -9.62 10.43
CA SER A 149 11.41 -9.43 11.61
C SER A 149 12.27 -10.67 11.78
N GLU A 150 13.51 -10.52 12.26
CA GLU A 150 14.40 -11.66 12.55
C GLU A 150 13.83 -12.61 13.62
N ASP A 151 12.99 -12.09 14.53
CA ASP A 151 12.31 -12.88 15.56
C ASP A 151 10.92 -13.40 15.14
N ASP A 152 10.61 -13.39 13.83
CA ASP A 152 9.30 -13.77 13.27
C ASP A 152 8.11 -12.99 13.85
N ALA A 153 8.36 -11.80 14.40
CA ALA A 153 7.32 -10.91 14.88
C ALA A 153 6.39 -10.52 13.72
N ARG A 154 5.08 -10.55 13.95
CA ARG A 154 4.09 -10.07 12.96
C ARG A 154 4.24 -8.56 12.81
N LEU A 155 4.70 -8.12 11.65
CA LEU A 155 4.79 -6.71 11.28
C LEU A 155 3.70 -6.34 10.28
N ARG A 156 3.33 -5.07 10.29
CA ARG A 156 2.50 -4.43 9.29
C ARG A 156 3.34 -3.37 8.58
N ALA A 157 3.32 -3.39 7.26
CA ALA A 157 3.89 -2.33 6.44
C ALA A 157 2.79 -1.66 5.61
N THR A 158 2.94 -0.36 5.36
CA THR A 158 2.05 0.42 4.50
C THR A 158 2.82 1.35 3.59
N PHE A 159 2.24 1.61 2.42
CA PHE A 159 2.59 2.77 1.61
C PHE A 159 1.63 3.91 1.94
N ASP A 160 2.19 5.09 2.17
CA ASP A 160 1.42 6.32 2.37
C ASP A 160 1.86 7.32 1.29
N VAL A 161 0.99 7.61 0.33
CA VAL A 161 1.30 8.57 -0.75
C VAL A 161 1.19 9.99 -0.20
N VAL A 162 2.33 10.69 -0.11
CA VAL A 162 2.43 12.02 0.50
C VAL A 162 2.46 13.14 -0.53
N ALA A 163 2.83 12.82 -1.77
CA ALA A 163 2.71 13.68 -2.95
C ALA A 163 2.49 12.80 -4.19
N PRO A 164 2.07 13.34 -5.35
CA PRO A 164 1.84 12.54 -6.55
C PRO A 164 3.03 11.65 -6.93
N ASP A 165 4.26 12.11 -6.74
CA ASP A 165 5.48 11.40 -7.11
C ASP A 165 6.32 10.94 -5.89
N LEU A 166 5.75 10.98 -4.68
CA LEU A 166 6.42 10.60 -3.43
C LEU A 166 5.49 9.82 -2.51
N LEU A 167 5.96 8.67 -2.04
CA LEU A 167 5.31 7.92 -0.98
C LEU A 167 6.31 7.55 0.12
N THR A 168 5.79 7.23 1.29
CA THR A 168 6.56 6.73 2.43
C THR A 168 6.22 5.28 2.74
N VAL A 169 7.19 4.54 3.25
CA VAL A 169 7.04 3.17 3.75
C VAL A 169 7.02 3.22 5.28
N SER A 170 5.89 2.87 5.86
CA SER A 170 5.71 2.86 7.32
C SER A 170 5.66 1.41 7.82
N VAL A 171 6.42 1.09 8.87
CA VAL A 171 6.39 -0.23 9.51
C VAL A 171 5.92 -0.12 10.96
N SER A 172 5.01 -1.00 11.35
CA SER A 172 4.44 -1.05 12.69
C SER A 172 4.30 -2.50 13.17
N PRO A 173 4.23 -2.74 14.48
CA PRO A 173 3.82 -4.02 15.01
C PRO A 173 2.42 -4.41 14.51
N GLY A 174 2.19 -5.71 14.30
CA GLY A 174 0.90 -6.22 13.82
C GLY A 174 -0.24 -6.12 14.84
N LEU A 175 0.05 -5.80 16.10
CA LEU A 175 -0.93 -5.59 17.17
C LEU A 175 -0.86 -4.16 17.73
N PRO A 176 -2.00 -3.52 18.04
CA PRO A 176 -2.02 -2.19 18.65
C PRO A 176 -1.23 -2.16 19.96
N GLY A 177 -0.40 -1.12 20.15
CA GLY A 177 0.43 -0.96 21.35
C GLY A 177 1.60 -1.94 21.46
N GLY A 178 1.84 -2.76 20.44
CA GLY A 178 3.03 -3.59 20.37
C GLY A 178 4.30 -2.76 20.20
N THR A 179 5.45 -3.42 20.37
CA THR A 179 6.76 -2.95 19.95
C THR A 179 7.39 -4.03 19.07
N PHE A 180 8.37 -3.67 18.26
CA PHE A 180 9.28 -4.64 17.65
C PHE A 180 10.70 -4.20 18.01
N ASP A 181 11.40 -5.06 18.74
CA ASP A 181 12.73 -4.77 19.30
C ASP A 181 13.87 -5.43 18.51
N ALA A 182 13.52 -6.30 17.56
CA ALA A 182 14.45 -6.94 16.65
C ALA A 182 14.61 -6.15 15.33
N PRO A 183 15.76 -6.26 14.66
CA PRO A 183 15.90 -5.81 13.29
C PRO A 183 14.83 -6.42 12.39
N ALA A 184 14.37 -5.61 11.46
CA ALA A 184 13.36 -5.97 10.49
C ALA A 184 13.76 -5.46 9.11
N SER A 185 13.01 -5.88 8.10
CA SER A 185 13.14 -5.34 6.75
C SER A 185 11.78 -5.21 6.11
N ALA A 186 11.60 -4.17 5.29
CA ALA A 186 10.45 -4.00 4.43
C ALA A 186 10.84 -4.28 2.97
N ARG A 187 10.02 -5.04 2.26
CA ARG A 187 10.22 -5.37 0.84
C ARG A 187 9.29 -4.52 -0.02
N VAL A 188 9.89 -3.65 -0.82
CA VAL A 188 9.22 -2.85 -1.86
C VAL A 188 9.41 -3.58 -3.19
N TRP A 189 8.33 -4.09 -3.80
CA TRP A 189 8.42 -4.90 -5.03
C TRP A 189 7.81 -4.17 -6.22
N PHE A 190 8.67 -3.62 -7.08
CA PHE A 190 8.32 -2.81 -8.23
C PHE A 190 8.30 -3.64 -9.52
N GLY A 191 7.22 -3.52 -10.29
CA GLY A 191 7.08 -4.21 -11.58
C GLY A 191 6.39 -3.35 -12.63
N THR A 192 6.75 -3.60 -13.88
CA THR A 192 6.21 -2.90 -15.07
C THR A 192 5.64 -3.87 -16.12
N ALA A 193 6.14 -5.09 -16.19
CA ALA A 193 5.62 -6.14 -17.06
C ALA A 193 4.52 -6.95 -16.34
N VAL A 194 3.38 -7.12 -17.02
CA VAL A 194 2.18 -7.75 -16.44
C VAL A 194 1.75 -9.06 -17.11
N LEU A 195 2.17 -9.28 -18.36
CA LEU A 195 1.84 -10.48 -19.14
C LEU A 195 3.12 -11.12 -19.66
N GLU A 196 3.18 -12.45 -19.56
CA GLU A 196 4.05 -13.29 -20.37
C GLU A 196 3.37 -13.60 -21.71
N SER A 197 2.07 -13.95 -21.69
CA SER A 197 1.27 -14.18 -22.90
C SER A 197 -0.24 -14.02 -22.69
N ALA A 198 -0.96 -13.88 -23.80
CA ALA A 198 -2.42 -13.98 -23.87
C ALA A 198 -2.75 -14.60 -25.23
N GLU A 199 -3.13 -15.88 -25.25
CA GLU A 199 -3.27 -16.65 -26.50
C GLU A 199 -4.61 -17.37 -26.60
N TRP A 200 -5.27 -17.22 -27.76
CA TRP A 200 -6.50 -17.93 -28.05
C TRP A 200 -6.25 -19.40 -28.40
N GLY A 201 -7.11 -20.27 -27.88
CA GLY A 201 -7.14 -21.69 -28.23
C GLY A 201 -8.48 -22.34 -27.93
N GLU A 202 -8.53 -23.66 -28.04
CA GLU A 202 -9.69 -24.48 -27.68
C GLU A 202 -9.42 -25.23 -26.37
N ARG A 203 -10.40 -25.24 -25.46
CA ARG A 203 -10.37 -25.95 -24.17
C ARG A 203 -11.69 -26.72 -23.96
N GLU A 204 -11.91 -27.30 -22.78
CA GLU A 204 -12.95 -28.33 -22.53
C GLU A 204 -14.40 -27.90 -22.85
N GLY A 205 -14.69 -26.61 -23.07
CA GLY A 205 -16.00 -26.12 -23.53
C GLY A 205 -16.00 -25.23 -24.78
N GLY A 206 -14.84 -25.02 -25.41
CA GLY A 206 -14.71 -24.23 -26.63
C GLY A 206 -13.58 -23.20 -26.56
N ARG A 207 -13.73 -22.16 -27.38
CA ARG A 207 -12.76 -21.08 -27.52
C ARG A 207 -12.48 -20.42 -26.16
N SER A 208 -11.19 -20.24 -25.84
CA SER A 208 -10.72 -19.68 -24.58
C SER A 208 -9.45 -18.86 -24.81
N LEU A 209 -9.33 -17.72 -24.12
CA LEU A 209 -8.10 -16.95 -24.05
C LEU A 209 -7.30 -17.42 -22.84
N ALA A 210 -6.13 -18.01 -23.05
CA ALA A 210 -5.22 -18.38 -21.99
C ALA A 210 -4.32 -17.19 -21.65
N VAL A 211 -4.62 -16.51 -20.54
CA VAL A 211 -3.82 -15.40 -20.02
C VAL A 211 -2.74 -15.95 -19.09
N ASP A 212 -1.48 -15.63 -19.34
CA ASP A 212 -0.34 -15.95 -18.48
C ASP A 212 0.26 -14.65 -17.92
N PRO A 213 -0.12 -14.24 -16.71
CA PRO A 213 0.48 -13.08 -16.06
C PRO A 213 1.88 -13.36 -15.53
N THR A 214 2.71 -12.33 -15.47
CA THR A 214 4.03 -12.41 -14.82
C THR A 214 3.90 -12.78 -13.33
N PRO A 215 4.93 -13.40 -12.71
CA PRO A 215 4.99 -13.61 -11.28
C PRO A 215 4.66 -12.35 -10.44
N TRP A 216 5.17 -11.19 -10.81
CA TRP A 216 4.83 -9.92 -10.18
C TRP A 216 3.35 -9.59 -10.34
N ALA A 217 2.76 -9.78 -11.52
CA ALA A 217 1.34 -9.49 -11.74
C ALA A 217 0.41 -10.39 -10.91
N ARG A 218 0.82 -11.63 -10.63
CA ARG A 218 0.09 -12.57 -9.76
C ARG A 218 0.09 -12.13 -8.29
N ALA A 219 1.14 -11.45 -7.84
CA ALA A 219 1.31 -11.00 -6.45
C ALA A 219 1.03 -9.51 -6.24
N GLY A 220 0.93 -8.72 -7.31
CA GLY A 220 0.88 -7.26 -7.28
C GLY A 220 -0.45 -6.63 -6.87
N GLY A 221 -1.41 -7.46 -6.43
CA GLY A 221 -2.71 -6.99 -5.94
C GLY A 221 -3.54 -6.26 -7.00
N LEU A 222 -4.36 -5.31 -6.55
CA LEU A 222 -5.21 -4.49 -7.40
C LEU A 222 -4.41 -3.67 -8.41
N ALA A 223 -3.20 -3.22 -8.05
CA ALA A 223 -2.35 -2.49 -8.98
C ALA A 223 -1.96 -3.32 -10.20
N ALA A 224 -1.57 -4.58 -9.97
CA ALA A 224 -1.30 -5.51 -11.05
C ALA A 224 -2.57 -5.89 -11.82
N GLN A 225 -3.72 -6.06 -11.16
CA GLN A 225 -4.98 -6.41 -11.84
C GLN A 225 -5.47 -5.33 -12.81
N ASP A 226 -5.22 -4.06 -12.48
CA ASP A 226 -5.49 -2.93 -13.36
C ASP A 226 -4.62 -2.99 -14.63
N GLY A 227 -3.29 -3.06 -14.45
CA GLY A 227 -2.35 -3.13 -15.56
C GLY A 227 -2.51 -4.38 -16.43
N THR A 228 -2.71 -5.55 -15.80
CA THR A 228 -2.84 -6.83 -16.51
C THR A 228 -4.07 -6.84 -17.41
N TRP A 229 -5.21 -6.33 -16.95
CA TRP A 229 -6.41 -6.28 -17.79
C TRP A 229 -6.31 -5.26 -18.90
N ALA A 230 -5.73 -4.08 -18.63
CA ALA A 230 -5.44 -3.11 -19.67
C ALA A 230 -4.54 -3.71 -20.77
N ALA A 231 -3.54 -4.51 -20.37
CA ALA A 231 -2.68 -5.22 -21.30
C ALA A 231 -3.41 -6.33 -22.08
N VAL A 232 -4.27 -7.11 -21.42
CA VAL A 232 -5.10 -8.14 -22.08
C VAL A 232 -5.99 -7.51 -23.15
N VAL A 233 -6.72 -6.43 -22.82
CA VAL A 233 -7.61 -5.75 -23.78
C VAL A 233 -6.81 -5.07 -24.90
N ALA A 234 -5.61 -4.55 -24.61
CA ALA A 234 -4.75 -3.97 -25.63
C ALA A 234 -4.23 -5.02 -26.62
N GLN A 235 -3.87 -6.23 -26.14
CA GLN A 235 -3.39 -7.33 -26.97
C GLN A 235 -4.54 -8.04 -27.71
N GLU A 236 -5.65 -8.26 -27.02
CA GLU A 236 -6.82 -9.02 -27.50
C GLU A 236 -8.11 -8.22 -27.26
N PRO A 237 -8.43 -7.23 -28.11
CA PRO A 237 -9.58 -6.34 -27.90
C PRO A 237 -10.93 -7.03 -27.79
N GLU A 238 -11.07 -8.23 -28.37
CA GLU A 238 -12.30 -9.03 -28.27
C GLU A 238 -12.53 -9.63 -26.87
N ALA A 239 -11.52 -9.60 -26.00
CA ALA A 239 -11.64 -10.01 -24.61
C ALA A 239 -12.37 -8.99 -23.73
N ASP A 240 -12.62 -7.77 -24.22
CA ASP A 240 -13.26 -6.68 -23.47
C ASP A 240 -14.78 -6.89 -23.30
N SER A 241 -15.13 -7.88 -22.48
CA SER A 241 -16.49 -8.21 -22.06
C SER A 241 -16.57 -8.34 -20.54
N THR A 242 -17.74 -8.05 -19.97
CA THR A 242 -18.00 -8.22 -18.53
C THR A 242 -17.72 -9.65 -18.07
N THR A 243 -18.19 -10.65 -18.84
CA THR A 243 -17.96 -12.07 -18.54
C THR A 243 -16.48 -12.42 -18.43
N MET A 244 -15.65 -11.97 -19.38
CA MET A 244 -14.21 -12.29 -19.36
C MET A 244 -13.47 -11.49 -18.28
N ARG A 245 -13.89 -10.25 -18.01
CA ARG A 245 -13.36 -9.44 -16.90
C ARG A 245 -13.64 -10.09 -15.55
N ASP A 246 -14.85 -10.60 -15.33
CA ASP A 246 -15.22 -11.27 -14.09
C ASP A 246 -14.45 -12.58 -13.89
N GLN A 247 -14.25 -13.36 -14.96
CA GLN A 247 -13.39 -14.54 -14.93
C GLN A 247 -11.94 -14.18 -14.60
N PHE A 248 -11.39 -13.14 -15.23
CA PHE A 248 -10.03 -12.64 -14.97
C PHE A 248 -9.86 -12.29 -13.49
N LEU A 249 -10.77 -11.48 -12.93
CA LEU A 249 -10.71 -11.07 -11.52
C LEU A 249 -10.85 -12.27 -10.58
N CYS A 250 -11.71 -13.23 -10.92
CA CYS A 250 -11.84 -14.46 -10.15
C CYS A 250 -10.53 -15.25 -10.14
N HIS A 251 -9.86 -15.39 -11.27
CA HIS A 251 -8.56 -16.06 -11.35
C HIS A 251 -7.48 -15.34 -10.56
N ALA A 252 -7.38 -14.01 -10.70
CA ALA A 252 -6.40 -13.19 -10.00
C ALA A 252 -6.51 -13.32 -8.47
N VAL A 253 -7.71 -13.51 -7.94
CA VAL A 253 -7.94 -13.64 -6.48
C VAL A 253 -7.97 -15.09 -6.01
N GLY A 254 -8.67 -15.96 -6.72
CA GLY A 254 -9.01 -17.31 -6.28
C GLY A 254 -8.12 -18.42 -6.82
N ALA A 255 -7.32 -18.15 -7.85
CA ALA A 255 -6.44 -19.14 -8.47
C ALA A 255 -5.16 -18.52 -9.09
N PRO A 256 -4.43 -17.65 -8.37
CA PRO A 256 -3.28 -16.94 -8.93
C PRO A 256 -2.14 -17.88 -9.34
N ASP A 257 -2.03 -19.06 -8.73
CA ASP A 257 -0.96 -20.04 -8.99
C ASP A 257 -1.22 -20.95 -10.20
N LYS A 258 -2.36 -20.83 -10.89
CA LYS A 258 -2.60 -21.60 -12.12
C LYS A 258 -1.68 -21.10 -13.24
N ASP A 259 -1.04 -22.03 -13.97
CA ASP A 259 -0.19 -21.72 -15.12
C ASP A 259 -0.81 -20.67 -16.05
N THR A 260 -2.08 -20.87 -16.43
CA THR A 260 -2.86 -19.89 -17.21
C THR A 260 -4.24 -19.65 -16.61
N TRP A 261 -4.74 -18.44 -16.79
CA TRP A 261 -6.10 -18.00 -16.48
C TRP A 261 -6.92 -18.03 -17.77
N ASN A 262 -7.80 -19.02 -17.87
CA ASN A 262 -8.58 -19.26 -19.08
C ASN A 262 -9.84 -18.41 -19.04
N LEU A 263 -9.99 -17.50 -20.00
CA LEU A 263 -11.13 -16.61 -20.11
C LEU A 263 -12.01 -17.06 -21.28
N GLU A 264 -13.23 -17.46 -20.96
CA GLU A 264 -14.12 -18.16 -21.88
C GLU A 264 -15.31 -17.25 -22.24
N PRO A 265 -15.39 -16.72 -23.48
CA PRO A 265 -16.45 -15.78 -23.87
C PRO A 265 -17.86 -16.40 -23.92
N TRP A 266 -17.95 -17.74 -23.97
CA TRP A 266 -19.21 -18.48 -24.05
C TRP A 266 -19.83 -18.77 -22.68
N ARG A 267 -19.13 -18.49 -21.58
CA ARG A 267 -19.66 -18.56 -20.22
C ARG A 267 -20.75 -17.50 -20.01
N PRO A 268 -21.77 -17.77 -19.17
CA PRO A 268 -22.81 -16.78 -18.88
C PRO A 268 -22.24 -15.59 -18.11
N ASP A 269 -22.77 -14.39 -18.39
CA ASP A 269 -22.52 -13.21 -17.57
C ASP A 269 -23.29 -13.31 -16.25
N ALA A 270 -22.66 -13.96 -15.25
CA ALA A 270 -23.24 -14.20 -13.93
C ALA A 270 -22.92 -13.08 -12.92
N GLY A 271 -22.03 -12.15 -13.28
CA GLY A 271 -21.45 -11.18 -12.36
C GLY A 271 -20.36 -11.77 -11.46
N SER A 272 -19.47 -10.91 -10.96
CA SER A 272 -18.24 -11.28 -10.27
C SER A 272 -18.44 -12.17 -9.04
N LEU A 273 -19.47 -11.90 -8.22
CA LEU A 273 -19.75 -12.70 -7.02
C LEU A 273 -20.22 -14.13 -7.35
N ALA A 274 -21.06 -14.27 -8.38
CA ALA A 274 -21.53 -15.59 -8.81
C ALA A 274 -20.40 -16.38 -9.47
N THR A 275 -19.58 -15.71 -10.29
CA THR A 275 -18.36 -16.30 -10.87
C THR A 275 -17.42 -16.83 -9.79
N LEU A 276 -17.21 -16.06 -8.71
CA LEU A 276 -16.40 -16.52 -7.57
C LEU A 276 -17.05 -17.70 -6.82
N ALA A 277 -18.35 -17.64 -6.57
CA ALA A 277 -19.09 -18.74 -5.94
C ALA A 277 -19.04 -20.05 -6.77
N ALA A 278 -18.99 -19.91 -8.10
CA ALA A 278 -18.81 -21.00 -9.05
C ALA A 278 -17.34 -21.41 -9.26
N ARG A 279 -16.42 -20.97 -8.39
CA ARG A 279 -14.97 -21.28 -8.47
C ARG A 279 -14.35 -20.90 -9.82
N CYS A 280 -14.72 -19.72 -10.29
CA CYS A 280 -14.31 -19.12 -11.56
C CYS A 280 -14.86 -19.82 -12.82
N ASN A 281 -15.89 -20.65 -12.67
CA ASN A 281 -16.46 -21.40 -13.79
C ASN A 281 -18.01 -21.40 -13.75
N PRO A 282 -18.66 -20.24 -14.04
CA PRO A 282 -20.12 -20.15 -13.98
C PRO A 282 -20.80 -20.96 -15.10
N GLU A 283 -21.97 -21.53 -14.81
CA GLU A 283 -22.79 -22.38 -15.69
C GLU A 283 -24.16 -21.76 -15.95
#